data_AF-A0A7X6S003-F1
#
_entry.id   AF-A0A7X6S003-F1
#
_cell.length_a   1.000
_cell.length_b   1.000
_cell.length_c   1.000
_cell.angle_alpha   90.00
_cell.angle_beta   90.00
_cell.angle_gamma   90.00
#
_symmetry.space_group_name_H-M   'P 1'
#
loop_
_entity.id
_entity.type
_entity.pdbx_description
1 polymer ?
#
loop_
_entity_poly.entity_id
_entity_poly.type
_entity_poly.pdbx_seq_one_letter_code
_entity_poly.pdbx_strand_id
1 'polypeptide(L)'
;MSKFPKNFLWGGAIAANQAEGAYNVDGRGLVQTDVTTGGSVNTPRYTTFIDKDGKPGKVASMGHMGHIPEGAKFAVLEDYYYPNHDGVDFYHRYKEDIKLFAEMGYSVFRLSISWARIFPNGDDAEPNQAGLDFYRSVFEECRKYGIEPLVSIWHFDTPLSLEERYGGWTNRKLIDFYVRYAETIFKEYKGLVKYWLTFNEINGTIMFMEFGGDNVPDKAYQDAYQHLHYQFVASARAVKLAHEIDPDYKVGNMICGITYYPATCDPADILLNEHKWQQNIYYCGDVQAKGKYPTFAKRLWKERNVELDITEQDLIDLREGKVDMYTFSYYMSNNVTTHTGNETVGGNFSHGTKNPYLTYSDWGWAHDPSGLQYYLEKMYDRYEIPMMVVENGLGAFDTVEEDGSIHDDYRIDYHRAHIKAMGAAIDNGVDLIAYTTWGCIDLVSAGTGEMRKRYGFIYVDKDDAGNGTFDRTPKDSFYWYKKVIASNGEDLD
;
A
#
# COMPACT_ATOMS: atom_id res chain seq x y z
N MET A 1 26.69 10.82 -12.35
CA MET A 1 25.47 10.03 -12.15
C MET A 1 25.78 9.00 -11.10
N SER A 2 24.95 8.96 -10.06
CA SER A 2 25.03 7.99 -8.96
C SER A 2 24.93 6.57 -9.53
N LYS A 3 25.71 5.63 -9.01
CA LYS A 3 25.63 4.24 -9.49
C LYS A 3 24.82 3.44 -8.50
N PHE A 4 23.60 3.05 -8.90
CA PHE A 4 22.83 2.08 -8.16
C PHE A 4 23.66 0.79 -7.97
N PRO A 5 23.49 0.06 -6.85
CA PRO A 5 24.12 -1.25 -6.66
C PRO A 5 23.94 -2.15 -7.88
N LYS A 6 24.94 -2.98 -8.21
CA LYS A 6 24.88 -3.86 -9.40
C LYS A 6 23.70 -4.84 -9.36
N ASN A 7 23.26 -5.19 -8.17
CA ASN A 7 22.15 -6.09 -7.87
C ASN A 7 20.91 -5.34 -7.35
N PHE A 8 20.78 -4.06 -7.70
CA PHE A 8 19.61 -3.27 -7.33
C PHE A 8 18.35 -3.86 -7.97
N LEU A 9 17.31 -4.03 -7.16
CA LEU A 9 16.08 -4.70 -7.58
C LEU A 9 15.10 -3.67 -8.18
N TRP A 10 15.13 -3.54 -9.50
CA TRP A 10 14.15 -2.77 -10.28
C TRP A 10 12.89 -3.58 -10.57
N GLY A 11 11.73 -2.95 -10.44
CA GLY A 11 10.45 -3.61 -10.67
C GLY A 11 9.22 -2.71 -10.64
N GLY A 12 8.08 -3.35 -10.46
CA GLY A 12 6.77 -2.72 -10.36
C GLY A 12 5.90 -3.40 -9.30
N ALA A 13 4.84 -2.72 -8.88
CA ALA A 13 3.96 -3.13 -7.79
C ALA A 13 2.48 -3.05 -8.20
N ILE A 14 1.71 -4.06 -7.79
CA ILE A 14 0.25 -4.08 -7.82
C ILE A 14 -0.32 -4.57 -6.47
N ALA A 15 -1.64 -4.50 -6.31
CA ALA A 15 -2.36 -5.15 -5.23
C ALA A 15 -3.46 -6.06 -5.78
N ALA A 16 -3.69 -7.20 -5.11
CA ALA A 16 -4.64 -8.23 -5.53
C ALA A 16 -6.03 -7.64 -5.78
N ASN A 17 -6.56 -6.91 -4.81
CA ASN A 17 -7.88 -6.30 -4.86
C ASN A 17 -8.03 -5.22 -5.94
N GLN A 18 -6.94 -4.68 -6.51
CA GLN A 18 -6.98 -3.64 -7.54
C GLN A 18 -6.78 -4.18 -8.95
N ALA A 19 -6.07 -5.31 -9.09
CA ALA A 19 -5.65 -5.83 -10.39
C ALA A 19 -6.25 -7.19 -10.75
N GLU A 20 -6.42 -8.12 -9.80
CA GLU A 20 -6.78 -9.50 -10.10
C GLU A 20 -8.16 -9.64 -10.74
N GLY A 21 -9.19 -9.01 -10.17
CA GLY A 21 -10.56 -9.29 -10.52
C GLY A 21 -11.00 -10.68 -10.07
N ALA A 22 -11.93 -11.29 -10.81
CA ALA A 22 -12.44 -12.64 -10.54
C ALA A 22 -12.83 -12.82 -9.06
N TYR A 23 -13.56 -11.83 -8.52
CA TYR A 23 -13.77 -11.67 -7.08
C TYR A 23 -14.50 -12.86 -6.42
N ASN A 24 -15.31 -13.60 -7.19
CA ASN A 24 -16.13 -14.72 -6.76
C ASN A 24 -15.76 -16.05 -7.43
N VAL A 25 -14.59 -16.14 -8.07
CA VAL A 25 -14.10 -17.35 -8.73
C VAL A 25 -13.27 -18.19 -7.75
N ASP A 26 -13.28 -19.51 -7.95
CA ASP A 26 -12.45 -20.48 -7.21
C ASP A 26 -12.59 -20.40 -5.68
N GLY A 27 -13.79 -20.06 -5.21
CA GLY A 27 -14.12 -20.04 -3.79
C GLY A 27 -13.55 -18.86 -3.01
N ARG A 28 -13.05 -17.81 -3.68
CA ARG A 28 -12.62 -16.57 -3.03
C ARG A 28 -13.77 -15.96 -2.22
N GLY A 29 -13.51 -15.62 -0.95
CA GLY A 29 -14.43 -14.87 -0.10
C GLY A 29 -14.47 -13.38 -0.42
N LEU A 30 -15.48 -12.67 0.08
CA LEU A 30 -15.58 -11.22 -0.11
C LEU A 30 -14.58 -10.49 0.79
N VAL A 31 -14.06 -9.37 0.28
CA VAL A 31 -13.36 -8.34 1.06
C VAL A 31 -14.05 -6.99 0.87
N GLN A 32 -13.63 -5.98 1.63
CA GLN A 32 -14.32 -4.69 1.63
C GLN A 32 -14.36 -3.98 0.27
N THR A 33 -13.38 -4.15 -0.61
CA THR A 33 -13.42 -3.60 -1.98
C THR A 33 -14.55 -4.17 -2.82
N ASP A 34 -14.96 -5.41 -2.55
CA ASP A 34 -16.00 -6.09 -3.32
C ASP A 34 -17.40 -5.54 -3.00
N VAL A 35 -17.53 -4.76 -1.92
CA VAL A 35 -18.77 -4.07 -1.54
C VAL A 35 -18.59 -2.55 -1.59
N THR A 36 -17.57 -2.07 -2.32
CA THR A 36 -17.25 -0.65 -2.44
C THR A 36 -17.32 -0.18 -3.90
N THR A 37 -18.23 0.75 -4.18
CA THR A 37 -18.51 1.23 -5.54
C THR A 37 -17.33 2.02 -6.14
N GLY A 38 -17.39 2.26 -7.45
CA GLY A 38 -16.58 3.31 -8.07
C GLY A 38 -16.96 4.71 -7.56
N GLY A 39 -15.99 5.63 -7.58
CA GLY A 39 -16.14 7.05 -7.24
C GLY A 39 -15.43 7.93 -8.26
N SER A 40 -15.09 9.17 -7.88
CA SER A 40 -14.27 10.09 -8.67
C SER A 40 -13.59 11.12 -7.77
N VAL A 41 -12.72 11.97 -8.31
CA VAL A 41 -12.14 13.11 -7.57
C VAL A 41 -13.21 14.00 -6.90
N ASN A 42 -14.44 14.02 -7.41
CA ASN A 42 -15.55 14.83 -6.90
C ASN A 42 -16.63 14.03 -6.17
N THR A 43 -16.53 12.70 -6.10
CA THR A 43 -17.57 11.84 -5.51
C THR A 43 -16.92 10.69 -4.77
N PRO A 44 -17.20 10.53 -3.46
CA PRO A 44 -16.58 9.45 -2.70
C PRO A 44 -17.02 8.09 -3.25
N ARG A 45 -16.22 7.08 -2.97
CA ARG A 45 -16.67 5.70 -3.09
C ARG A 45 -17.74 5.45 -2.03
N TYR A 46 -18.64 4.49 -2.29
CA TYR A 46 -19.65 4.11 -1.30
C TYR A 46 -19.50 2.64 -0.94
N THR A 47 -19.59 2.32 0.34
CA THR A 47 -19.74 0.94 0.79
C THR A 47 -21.22 0.60 0.91
N THR A 48 -21.62 -0.51 0.30
CA THR A 48 -23.02 -0.95 0.20
C THR A 48 -23.36 -2.00 1.26
N PHE A 49 -24.60 -1.97 1.74
CA PHE A 49 -25.08 -2.84 2.80
C PHE A 49 -26.59 -3.12 2.69
N ILE A 50 -27.04 -4.16 3.37
CA ILE A 50 -28.45 -4.38 3.71
C ILE A 50 -28.63 -4.05 5.20
N ASP A 51 -29.56 -3.15 5.52
CA ASP A 51 -29.84 -2.78 6.91
C ASP A 51 -30.56 -3.90 7.68
N LYS A 52 -30.73 -3.69 8.99
CA LYS A 52 -31.41 -4.65 9.87
C LYS A 52 -32.88 -4.93 9.50
N ASP A 53 -33.50 -4.04 8.72
CA ASP A 53 -34.89 -4.16 8.24
C ASP A 53 -34.95 -4.79 6.84
N GLY A 54 -33.81 -5.21 6.28
CA GLY A 54 -33.71 -5.82 4.95
C GLY A 54 -33.67 -4.84 3.79
N LYS A 55 -33.43 -3.55 4.03
CA LYS A 55 -33.41 -2.52 2.97
C LYS A 55 -31.98 -2.25 2.48
N PRO A 56 -31.78 -2.05 1.17
CA PRO A 56 -30.48 -1.67 0.63
C PRO A 56 -30.10 -0.24 1.05
N GLY A 57 -28.83 -0.07 1.37
CA GLY A 57 -28.26 1.20 1.77
C GLY A 57 -26.79 1.34 1.34
N LYS A 58 -26.28 2.56 1.47
CA LYS A 58 -24.87 2.86 1.21
C LYS A 58 -24.35 3.97 2.13
N VAL A 59 -23.06 3.92 2.43
CA VAL A 59 -22.35 4.92 3.24
C VAL A 59 -21.09 5.36 2.49
N ALA A 60 -20.73 6.65 2.58
CA ALA A 60 -19.48 7.11 1.98
C ALA A 60 -18.30 6.39 2.63
N SER A 61 -17.35 5.94 1.80
CA SER A 61 -16.13 5.26 2.22
C SER A 61 -14.93 5.91 1.54
N MET A 62 -13.85 6.06 2.28
CA MET A 62 -12.55 6.39 1.72
C MET A 62 -11.80 5.07 1.47
N GLY A 63 -11.86 4.57 0.24
CA GLY A 63 -11.22 3.32 -0.14
C GLY A 63 -11.74 2.12 0.69
N HIS A 64 -10.91 1.63 1.61
CA HIS A 64 -11.11 0.39 2.37
C HIS A 64 -11.55 0.63 3.83
N MET A 65 -12.24 1.75 4.13
CA MET A 65 -12.58 2.13 5.52
C MET A 65 -14.08 2.45 5.73
N GLY A 66 -14.95 1.84 4.94
CA GLY A 66 -16.40 2.01 5.06
C GLY A 66 -16.96 1.31 6.30
N HIS A 67 -17.53 2.08 7.22
CA HIS A 67 -18.25 1.58 8.39
C HIS A 67 -19.75 1.57 8.13
N ILE A 68 -20.37 0.40 8.15
CA ILE A 68 -21.81 0.23 7.96
C ILE A 68 -22.57 0.43 9.28
N PRO A 69 -23.87 0.78 9.24
CA PRO A 69 -24.69 0.93 10.44
C PRO A 69 -24.73 -0.34 11.30
N GLU A 70 -24.88 -0.17 12.61
CA GLU A 70 -25.01 -1.30 13.53
C GLU A 70 -26.17 -2.23 13.14
N GLY A 71 -25.88 -3.53 13.07
CA GLY A 71 -26.84 -4.57 12.66
C GLY A 71 -27.08 -4.68 11.15
N ALA A 72 -26.47 -3.82 10.33
CA ALA A 72 -26.42 -4.01 8.89
C ALA A 72 -25.41 -5.11 8.50
N LYS A 73 -25.54 -5.62 7.28
CA LYS A 73 -24.58 -6.55 6.67
C LYS A 73 -24.06 -5.99 5.38
N PHE A 74 -22.78 -6.18 5.10
CA PHE A 74 -22.23 -5.76 3.82
C PHE A 74 -22.90 -6.53 2.70
N ALA A 75 -23.09 -5.89 1.56
CA ALA A 75 -23.79 -6.53 0.45
C ALA A 75 -23.35 -5.98 -0.89
N VAL A 76 -23.24 -6.88 -1.87
CA VAL A 76 -23.19 -6.53 -3.28
C VAL A 76 -24.63 -6.28 -3.72
N LEU A 77 -24.92 -5.04 -4.10
CA LEU A 77 -26.22 -4.59 -4.60
C LEU A 77 -26.19 -4.47 -6.13
N GLU A 78 -27.23 -4.99 -6.81
CA GLU A 78 -27.29 -5.10 -8.28
C GLU A 78 -27.24 -3.74 -9.01
N ASP A 79 -27.75 -2.67 -8.41
CA ASP A 79 -27.82 -1.33 -9.03
C ASP A 79 -26.49 -0.56 -9.01
N TYR A 80 -25.41 -1.17 -8.55
CA TYR A 80 -24.10 -0.52 -8.38
C TYR A 80 -23.00 -1.25 -9.13
N TYR A 81 -22.04 -0.47 -9.63
CA TYR A 81 -20.81 -0.98 -10.23
C TYR A 81 -19.67 -1.00 -9.21
N TYR A 82 -19.00 -2.15 -9.11
CA TYR A 82 -17.86 -2.41 -8.21
C TYR A 82 -16.61 -2.68 -9.06
N PRO A 83 -15.75 -1.68 -9.29
CA PRO A 83 -14.65 -1.80 -10.26
C PRO A 83 -13.64 -2.90 -9.93
N ASN A 84 -13.50 -3.23 -8.64
CA ASN A 84 -12.61 -4.27 -8.14
C ASN A 84 -13.08 -5.69 -8.46
N HIS A 85 -14.35 -5.90 -8.83
CA HIS A 85 -14.88 -7.22 -9.19
C HIS A 85 -14.16 -7.83 -10.39
N ASP A 86 -13.88 -6.99 -11.39
CA ASP A 86 -13.14 -7.38 -12.60
C ASP A 86 -11.66 -6.95 -12.54
N GLY A 87 -11.30 -5.99 -11.67
CA GLY A 87 -9.93 -5.46 -11.60
C GLY A 87 -9.45 -5.01 -12.98
N VAL A 88 -8.30 -5.52 -13.41
CA VAL A 88 -7.90 -5.52 -14.83
C VAL A 88 -7.75 -6.93 -15.38
N ASP A 89 -8.42 -7.89 -14.75
CA ASP A 89 -8.40 -9.30 -15.10
C ASP A 89 -7.00 -9.93 -15.05
N PHE A 90 -6.14 -9.47 -14.14
CA PHE A 90 -4.82 -10.07 -13.94
C PHE A 90 -4.94 -11.55 -13.53
N TYR A 91 -6.02 -11.96 -12.87
CA TYR A 91 -6.26 -13.34 -12.48
C TYR A 91 -6.21 -14.32 -13.68
N HIS A 92 -6.78 -13.94 -14.83
CA HIS A 92 -6.70 -14.77 -16.04
C HIS A 92 -5.50 -14.43 -16.93
N ARG A 93 -4.98 -13.19 -16.86
CA ARG A 93 -3.96 -12.67 -17.80
C ARG A 93 -2.54 -12.54 -17.25
N TYR A 94 -2.27 -12.94 -16.00
CA TYR A 94 -0.97 -12.73 -15.35
C TYR A 94 0.23 -13.25 -16.16
N LYS A 95 0.10 -14.31 -16.96
CA LYS A 95 1.21 -14.81 -17.78
C LYS A 95 1.63 -13.83 -18.87
N GLU A 96 0.65 -13.15 -19.48
CA GLU A 96 0.88 -12.12 -20.49
C GLU A 96 1.46 -10.86 -19.84
N ASP A 97 0.90 -10.48 -18.70
CA ASP A 97 1.34 -9.30 -17.94
C ASP A 97 2.78 -9.47 -17.41
N ILE A 98 3.11 -10.63 -16.81
CA ILE A 98 4.47 -10.94 -16.34
C ILE A 98 5.48 -11.00 -17.47
N LYS A 99 5.07 -11.45 -18.67
CA LYS A 99 5.95 -11.42 -19.85
C LYS A 99 6.28 -9.97 -20.24
N LEU A 100 5.34 -9.03 -20.15
CA LEU A 100 5.61 -7.61 -20.38
C LEU A 100 6.54 -7.03 -19.31
N PHE A 101 6.39 -7.43 -18.05
CA PHE A 101 7.33 -7.06 -16.98
C PHE A 101 8.76 -7.57 -17.26
N ALA A 102 8.88 -8.81 -17.73
CA ALA A 102 10.15 -9.38 -18.14
C ALA A 102 10.75 -8.64 -19.36
N GLU A 103 9.92 -8.19 -20.29
CA GLU A 103 10.37 -7.41 -21.45
C GLU A 103 10.94 -6.03 -21.07
N MET A 104 10.42 -5.40 -20.01
CA MET A 104 11.03 -4.20 -19.42
C MET A 104 12.33 -4.52 -18.66
N GLY A 105 12.57 -5.79 -18.31
CA GLY A 105 13.77 -6.22 -17.59
C GLY A 105 13.61 -6.27 -16.07
N TYR A 106 12.38 -6.43 -15.55
CA TYR A 106 12.15 -6.50 -14.11
C TYR A 106 13.02 -7.57 -13.45
N SER A 107 13.50 -7.24 -12.26
CA SER A 107 14.23 -8.17 -11.38
C SER A 107 13.41 -8.51 -10.13
N VAL A 108 12.43 -7.67 -9.78
CA VAL A 108 11.47 -7.90 -8.70
C VAL A 108 10.07 -7.52 -9.18
N PHE A 109 9.04 -8.20 -8.68
CA PHE A 109 7.65 -7.83 -8.89
C PHE A 109 6.90 -7.91 -7.57
N ARG A 110 6.32 -6.78 -7.17
CA ARG A 110 5.54 -6.68 -5.94
C ARG A 110 4.06 -6.93 -6.20
N LEU A 111 3.47 -7.79 -5.41
CA LEU A 111 2.04 -8.06 -5.40
C LEU A 111 1.58 -8.44 -3.99
N SER A 112 0.28 -8.45 -3.75
CA SER A 112 -0.27 -9.04 -2.53
C SER A 112 -0.93 -10.38 -2.82
N ILE A 113 -0.94 -11.25 -1.82
CA ILE A 113 -1.83 -12.42 -1.83
C ILE A 113 -3.16 -11.97 -1.24
N SER A 114 -4.27 -12.32 -1.89
CA SER A 114 -5.59 -12.07 -1.36
C SER A 114 -5.86 -13.04 -0.20
N TRP A 115 -5.98 -12.53 1.03
CA TRP A 115 -6.28 -13.37 2.21
C TRP A 115 -7.58 -14.15 1.97
N ALA A 116 -8.61 -13.52 1.42
CA ALA A 116 -9.87 -14.17 1.11
C ALA A 116 -9.80 -15.22 -0.02
N ARG A 117 -8.71 -15.31 -0.80
CA ARG A 117 -8.48 -16.46 -1.68
C ARG A 117 -7.93 -17.66 -0.95
N ILE A 118 -7.14 -17.46 0.10
CA ILE A 118 -6.52 -18.54 0.87
C ILE A 118 -7.43 -19.00 2.01
N PHE A 119 -8.02 -18.07 2.76
CA PHE A 119 -9.00 -18.34 3.80
C PHE A 119 -10.25 -17.49 3.52
N PRO A 120 -11.23 -18.00 2.76
CA PRO A 120 -12.41 -17.24 2.33
C PRO A 120 -13.20 -16.59 3.46
N ASN A 121 -13.30 -17.25 4.61
CA ASN A 121 -13.93 -16.71 5.81
C ASN A 121 -12.92 -16.15 6.82
N GLY A 122 -11.63 -16.34 6.57
CA GLY A 122 -10.50 -15.91 7.40
C GLY A 122 -10.22 -16.79 8.61
N ASP A 123 -11.24 -17.50 9.12
CA ASP A 123 -11.16 -18.46 10.24
C ASP A 123 -11.32 -19.92 9.79
N ASP A 124 -11.30 -20.19 8.48
CA ASP A 124 -11.46 -21.53 7.95
C ASP A 124 -10.42 -22.49 8.57
N ALA A 125 -10.81 -23.74 8.76
CA ALA A 125 -9.94 -24.75 9.34
C ALA A 125 -8.78 -25.10 8.40
N GLU A 126 -9.06 -25.18 7.10
CA GLU A 126 -8.11 -25.52 6.04
C GLU A 126 -8.11 -24.41 4.99
N PRO A 127 -6.95 -24.15 4.34
CA PRO A 127 -6.88 -23.19 3.25
C PRO A 127 -7.60 -23.68 1.99
N ASN A 128 -8.03 -22.74 1.16
CA ASN A 128 -8.55 -23.00 -0.17
C ASN A 128 -7.42 -23.32 -1.15
N GLN A 129 -7.37 -24.57 -1.61
CA GLN A 129 -6.31 -25.06 -2.49
C GLN A 129 -6.25 -24.30 -3.83
N ALA A 130 -7.38 -23.94 -4.42
CA ALA A 130 -7.39 -23.22 -5.70
C ALA A 130 -6.74 -21.82 -5.59
N GLY A 131 -6.91 -21.17 -4.43
CA GLY A 131 -6.19 -19.93 -4.11
C GLY A 131 -4.68 -20.15 -4.00
N LEU A 132 -4.25 -21.24 -3.35
CA LEU A 132 -2.83 -21.59 -3.23
C LEU A 132 -2.20 -21.88 -4.61
N ASP A 133 -2.89 -22.67 -5.43
CA ASP A 133 -2.44 -23.06 -6.77
C ASP A 133 -2.33 -21.83 -7.70
N PHE A 134 -3.25 -20.87 -7.60
CA PHE A 134 -3.20 -19.63 -8.37
C PHE A 134 -1.91 -18.85 -8.10
N TYR A 135 -1.61 -18.54 -6.83
CA TYR A 135 -0.41 -17.77 -6.50
C TYR A 135 0.88 -18.54 -6.74
N ARG A 136 0.88 -19.88 -6.53
CA ARG A 136 2.01 -20.73 -6.93
C ARG A 136 2.30 -20.54 -8.42
N SER A 137 1.28 -20.62 -9.27
CA SER A 137 1.44 -20.45 -10.72
C SER A 137 1.90 -19.03 -11.11
N VAL A 138 1.43 -17.99 -10.41
CA VAL A 138 1.92 -16.62 -10.57
C VAL A 138 3.40 -16.52 -10.23
N PHE A 139 3.82 -17.03 -9.07
CA PHE A 139 5.22 -16.98 -8.64
C PHE A 139 6.13 -17.82 -9.53
N GLU A 140 5.70 -19.00 -9.97
CA GLU A 140 6.44 -19.83 -10.92
C GLU A 140 6.63 -19.10 -12.27
N GLU A 141 5.62 -18.38 -12.75
CA GLU A 141 5.75 -17.56 -13.97
C GLU A 141 6.71 -16.38 -13.75
N CYS A 142 6.72 -15.72 -12.59
CA CYS A 142 7.76 -14.73 -12.25
C CYS A 142 9.16 -15.36 -12.29
N ARG A 143 9.36 -16.50 -11.62
CA ARG A 143 10.64 -17.20 -11.53
C ARG A 143 11.14 -17.67 -12.89
N LYS A 144 10.25 -18.07 -13.80
CA LYS A 144 10.56 -18.43 -15.19
C LYS A 144 11.29 -17.30 -15.94
N TYR A 145 10.98 -16.04 -15.63
CA TYR A 145 11.66 -14.88 -16.22
C TYR A 145 12.76 -14.29 -15.33
N GLY A 146 13.11 -14.94 -14.21
CA GLY A 146 14.11 -14.42 -13.27
C GLY A 146 13.63 -13.22 -12.44
N ILE A 147 12.31 -13.05 -12.31
CA ILE A 147 11.69 -12.01 -11.51
C ILE A 147 11.47 -12.55 -10.09
N GLU A 148 12.03 -11.88 -9.09
CA GLU A 148 11.81 -12.20 -7.67
C GLU A 148 10.43 -11.67 -7.22
N PRO A 149 9.55 -12.51 -6.65
CA PRO A 149 8.34 -12.00 -6.01
C PRO A 149 8.67 -11.24 -4.71
N LEU A 150 8.07 -10.06 -4.54
CA LEU A 150 7.97 -9.32 -3.28
C LEU A 150 6.50 -9.33 -2.84
N VAL A 151 6.17 -10.04 -1.76
CA VAL A 151 4.77 -10.34 -1.44
C VAL A 151 4.29 -9.59 -0.20
N SER A 152 3.28 -8.73 -0.37
CA SER A 152 2.51 -8.20 0.76
C SER A 152 1.51 -9.28 1.23
N ILE A 153 1.62 -9.69 2.49
CA ILE A 153 0.74 -10.69 3.09
C ILE A 153 -0.68 -10.13 3.21
N TRP A 154 -0.80 -8.90 3.68
CA TRP A 154 -2.08 -8.17 3.78
C TRP A 154 -1.99 -6.82 3.08
N HIS A 155 -2.98 -6.53 2.22
CA HIS A 155 -3.06 -5.27 1.48
C HIS A 155 -4.52 -4.78 1.44
N PHE A 156 -5.01 -4.31 2.59
CA PHE A 156 -6.38 -3.81 2.77
C PHE A 156 -7.47 -4.81 2.35
N ASP A 157 -7.23 -6.10 2.56
CA ASP A 157 -8.01 -7.19 2.00
C ASP A 157 -8.45 -8.23 3.05
N THR A 158 -8.74 -7.76 4.27
CA THR A 158 -9.32 -8.61 5.32
C THR A 158 -10.59 -9.30 4.80
N PRO A 159 -10.75 -10.63 4.96
CA PRO A 159 -12.00 -11.32 4.67
C PRO A 159 -13.16 -10.67 5.41
N LEU A 160 -14.21 -10.31 4.68
CA LEU A 160 -15.35 -9.56 5.21
C LEU A 160 -16.07 -10.32 6.33
N SER A 161 -16.02 -11.65 6.27
CA SER A 161 -16.52 -12.56 7.30
C SER A 161 -15.85 -12.34 8.66
N LEU A 162 -14.58 -11.89 8.70
CA LEU A 162 -13.90 -11.53 9.95
C LEU A 162 -14.37 -10.18 10.50
N GLU A 163 -14.64 -9.21 9.63
CA GLU A 163 -15.23 -7.93 10.01
C GLU A 163 -16.62 -8.16 10.63
N GLU A 164 -17.47 -8.96 9.99
CA GLU A 164 -18.85 -9.21 10.43
C GLU A 164 -18.96 -10.04 11.71
N ARG A 165 -18.11 -11.07 11.88
CA ARG A 165 -18.22 -12.00 13.03
C ARG A 165 -17.39 -11.58 14.24
N TYR A 166 -16.31 -10.83 14.02
CA TYR A 166 -15.35 -10.50 15.08
C TYR A 166 -15.16 -8.99 15.29
N GLY A 167 -15.66 -8.13 14.41
CA GLY A 167 -15.39 -6.68 14.47
C GLY A 167 -14.00 -6.31 13.93
N GLY A 168 -13.44 -7.15 13.06
CA GLY A 168 -12.15 -6.91 12.44
C GLY A 168 -11.00 -6.86 13.44
N TRP A 169 -10.01 -6.04 13.12
CA TRP A 169 -8.74 -5.94 13.85
C TRP A 169 -8.84 -5.32 15.26
N THR A 170 -10.03 -4.90 15.69
CA THR A 170 -10.27 -4.56 17.11
C THR A 170 -10.40 -5.81 17.99
N ASN A 171 -10.40 -7.00 17.40
CA ASN A 171 -10.50 -8.27 18.11
C ASN A 171 -9.18 -9.04 18.10
N ARG A 172 -8.68 -9.37 19.30
CA ARG A 172 -7.39 -10.05 19.49
C ARG A 172 -7.26 -11.37 18.72
N LYS A 173 -8.38 -12.06 18.44
CA LYS A 173 -8.37 -13.34 17.69
C LYS A 173 -7.81 -13.21 16.27
N LEU A 174 -7.87 -12.02 15.66
CA LEU A 174 -7.32 -11.81 14.32
C LEU A 174 -5.81 -11.95 14.26
N ILE A 175 -5.10 -11.81 15.40
CA ILE A 175 -3.67 -12.14 15.48
C ILE A 175 -3.47 -13.60 15.05
N ASP A 176 -4.22 -14.53 15.61
CA ASP A 176 -4.04 -15.95 15.35
C ASP A 176 -4.54 -16.35 13.95
N PHE A 177 -5.62 -15.73 13.46
CA PHE A 177 -6.08 -15.94 12.08
C PHE A 177 -5.04 -15.47 11.06
N TYR A 178 -4.47 -14.29 11.25
CA TYR A 178 -3.41 -13.77 10.39
C TYR A 178 -2.14 -14.62 10.47
N VAL A 179 -1.72 -15.03 11.66
CA VAL A 179 -0.51 -15.86 11.83
C VAL A 179 -0.68 -17.21 11.15
N ARG A 180 -1.86 -17.85 11.23
CA ARG A 180 -2.15 -19.09 10.48
C ARG A 180 -2.10 -18.87 8.98
N TYR A 181 -2.66 -17.77 8.50
CA TYR A 181 -2.60 -17.39 7.10
C TYR A 181 -1.14 -17.19 6.64
N ALA A 182 -0.34 -16.42 7.37
CA ALA A 182 1.07 -16.21 7.12
C ALA A 182 1.86 -17.53 7.15
N GLU A 183 1.63 -18.40 8.13
CA GLU A 183 2.24 -19.73 8.22
C GLU A 183 2.00 -20.56 6.96
N THR A 184 0.74 -20.57 6.50
CA THR A 184 0.30 -21.35 5.34
C THR A 184 1.06 -20.91 4.09
N ILE A 185 1.09 -19.60 3.82
CA ILE A 185 1.74 -19.08 2.61
C ILE A 185 3.27 -19.14 2.69
N PHE A 186 3.86 -18.99 3.88
CA PHE A 186 5.30 -19.20 4.07
C PHE A 186 5.69 -20.65 3.78
N LYS A 187 4.91 -21.63 4.26
CA LYS A 187 5.18 -23.05 3.96
C LYS A 187 4.96 -23.37 2.49
N GLU A 188 3.85 -22.91 1.92
CA GLU A 188 3.45 -23.21 0.54
C GLU A 188 4.46 -22.66 -0.48
N TYR A 189 4.88 -21.40 -0.31
CA TYR A 189 5.70 -20.70 -1.30
C TYR A 189 7.18 -20.65 -0.93
N LYS A 190 7.62 -21.50 0.00
CA LYS A 190 9.04 -21.69 0.32
C LYS A 190 9.84 -22.03 -0.93
N GLY A 191 10.94 -21.30 -1.14
CA GLY A 191 11.78 -21.40 -2.33
C GLY A 191 11.27 -20.68 -3.59
N LEU A 192 10.02 -20.18 -3.59
CA LEU A 192 9.46 -19.35 -4.67
C LEU A 192 9.47 -17.86 -4.34
N VAL A 193 9.25 -17.51 -3.07
CA VAL A 193 9.22 -16.13 -2.58
C VAL A 193 10.29 -15.95 -1.51
N LYS A 194 11.06 -14.86 -1.60
CA LYS A 194 12.10 -14.52 -0.61
C LYS A 194 11.71 -13.30 0.22
N TYR A 195 11.06 -12.32 -0.40
CA TYR A 195 10.76 -11.03 0.22
C TYR A 195 9.27 -10.93 0.56
N TRP A 196 8.99 -10.57 1.81
CA TRP A 196 7.64 -10.49 2.36
C TRP A 196 7.42 -9.17 3.06
N LEU A 197 6.22 -8.61 2.97
CA LEU A 197 5.77 -7.45 3.72
C LEU A 197 4.55 -7.84 4.54
N THR A 198 4.46 -7.43 5.80
CA THR A 198 3.35 -7.83 6.67
C THR A 198 2.06 -7.08 6.34
N PHE A 199 1.95 -5.84 6.78
CA PHE A 199 0.77 -4.99 6.59
C PHE A 199 1.08 -3.80 5.70
N ASN A 200 0.43 -3.71 4.54
CA ASN A 200 0.53 -2.55 3.66
C ASN A 200 0.11 -1.26 4.38
N GLU A 201 0.94 -0.22 4.28
CA GLU A 201 0.66 1.15 4.76
C GLU A 201 0.00 1.20 6.14
N ILE A 202 0.53 0.39 7.08
CA ILE A 202 -0.08 0.14 8.39
C ILE A 202 -0.41 1.43 9.17
N ASN A 203 0.42 2.46 9.03
CA ASN A 203 0.27 3.78 9.64
C ASN A 203 -0.94 4.57 9.11
N GLY A 204 -1.51 4.19 7.97
CA GLY A 204 -2.75 4.76 7.43
C GLY A 204 -3.91 4.74 8.43
N THR A 205 -3.94 3.72 9.31
CA THR A 205 -4.94 3.56 10.38
C THR A 205 -5.05 4.80 11.28
N ILE A 206 -3.93 5.45 11.61
CA ILE A 206 -3.92 6.69 12.43
C ILE A 206 -3.81 7.92 11.55
N MET A 207 -3.01 7.86 10.48
CA MET A 207 -2.75 9.00 9.60
C MET A 207 -4.03 9.57 9.00
N PHE A 208 -4.94 8.74 8.51
CA PHE A 208 -6.17 9.23 7.84
C PHE A 208 -7.24 9.73 8.81
N MET A 209 -7.14 9.39 10.09
CA MET A 209 -8.03 9.96 11.10
C MET A 209 -7.83 11.46 11.26
N GLU A 210 -6.63 11.97 10.97
CA GLU A 210 -6.36 13.42 11.04
C GLU A 210 -7.23 14.23 10.06
N PHE A 211 -7.72 13.61 8.98
CA PHE A 211 -8.63 14.28 8.03
C PHE A 211 -10.00 14.60 8.65
N GLY A 212 -10.40 13.88 9.70
CA GLY A 212 -11.60 14.21 10.47
C GLY A 212 -11.41 15.36 11.47
N GLY A 213 -10.17 15.80 11.70
CA GLY A 213 -9.82 16.88 12.63
C GLY A 213 -10.30 16.61 14.07
N ASP A 214 -10.66 17.68 14.77
CA ASP A 214 -11.12 17.61 16.17
C ASP A 214 -12.50 16.93 16.34
N ASN A 215 -13.19 16.62 15.25
CA ASN A 215 -14.49 15.96 15.30
C ASN A 215 -14.40 14.44 15.49
N VAL A 216 -13.20 13.86 15.39
CA VAL A 216 -13.00 12.42 15.58
C VAL A 216 -13.07 12.09 17.07
N PRO A 217 -13.99 11.21 17.51
CA PRO A 217 -14.16 10.90 18.92
C PRO A 217 -12.98 10.09 19.46
N ASP A 218 -12.65 10.27 20.74
CA ASP A 218 -11.60 9.51 21.44
C ASP A 218 -11.78 7.99 21.29
N LYS A 219 -13.02 7.49 21.26
CA LYS A 219 -13.31 6.07 21.03
C LYS A 219 -12.77 5.56 19.69
N ALA A 220 -12.79 6.38 18.64
CA ALA A 220 -12.21 5.98 17.35
C ALA A 220 -10.69 5.86 17.46
N TYR A 221 -10.02 6.76 18.21
CA TYR A 221 -8.58 6.68 18.45
C TYR A 221 -8.24 5.46 19.29
N GLN A 222 -9.03 5.17 20.34
CA GLN A 222 -8.92 3.94 21.12
C GLN A 222 -8.95 2.69 20.22
N ASP A 223 -9.92 2.61 19.32
CA ASP A 223 -10.07 1.46 18.41
C ASP A 223 -8.91 1.38 17.41
N ALA A 224 -8.48 2.50 16.84
CA ALA A 224 -7.38 2.56 15.89
C ALA A 224 -6.03 2.17 16.52
N TYR A 225 -5.73 2.62 17.73
CA TYR A 225 -4.50 2.20 18.42
C TYR A 225 -4.57 0.74 18.88
N GLN A 226 -5.75 0.24 19.28
CA GLN A 226 -5.91 -1.18 19.63
C GLN A 226 -5.76 -2.09 18.41
N HIS A 227 -6.35 -1.68 17.28
CA HIS A 227 -6.17 -2.29 15.96
C HIS A 227 -4.69 -2.38 15.61
N LEU A 228 -3.96 -1.25 15.69
CA LEU A 228 -2.54 -1.20 15.42
C LEU A 228 -1.74 -2.10 16.36
N HIS A 229 -2.06 -2.12 17.66
CA HIS A 229 -1.38 -3.01 18.61
C HIS A 229 -1.47 -4.47 18.17
N TYR A 230 -2.66 -4.95 17.83
CA TYR A 230 -2.84 -6.34 17.38
C TYR A 230 -2.14 -6.60 16.04
N GLN A 231 -2.16 -5.66 15.09
CA GLN A 231 -1.37 -5.81 13.86
C GLN A 231 0.14 -5.81 14.11
N PHE A 232 0.66 -5.04 15.07
CA PHE A 232 2.08 -5.09 15.43
C PHE A 232 2.48 -6.45 16.00
N VAL A 233 1.65 -7.01 16.90
CA VAL A 233 1.89 -8.35 17.47
C VAL A 233 1.80 -9.42 16.39
N ALA A 234 0.80 -9.35 15.51
CA ALA A 234 0.65 -10.28 14.39
C ALA A 234 1.82 -10.20 13.40
N SER A 235 2.29 -8.98 13.10
CA SER A 235 3.48 -8.72 12.27
C SER A 235 4.71 -9.37 12.90
N ALA A 236 4.95 -9.13 14.19
CA ALA A 236 6.12 -9.66 14.89
C ALA A 236 6.09 -11.21 14.99
N ARG A 237 4.92 -11.81 15.24
CA ARG A 237 4.76 -13.27 15.22
C ARG A 237 5.01 -13.84 13.83
N ALA A 238 4.53 -13.19 12.77
CA ALA A 238 4.78 -13.62 11.40
C ALA A 238 6.27 -13.50 11.03
N VAL A 239 6.98 -12.46 11.47
CA VAL A 239 8.44 -12.34 11.27
C VAL A 239 9.18 -13.52 11.91
N LYS A 240 8.91 -13.81 13.19
CA LYS A 240 9.53 -14.95 13.89
C LYS A 240 9.29 -16.26 13.15
N LEU A 241 8.03 -16.50 12.78
CA LEU A 241 7.61 -17.70 12.08
C LEU A 241 8.26 -17.82 10.69
N ALA A 242 8.39 -16.71 9.97
CA ALA A 242 9.08 -16.68 8.68
C ALA A 242 10.52 -17.18 8.83
N HIS A 243 11.27 -16.67 9.81
CA HIS A 243 12.66 -17.08 10.07
C HIS A 243 12.79 -18.52 10.58
N GLU A 244 11.79 -19.02 11.33
CA GLU A 244 11.72 -20.43 11.76
C GLU A 244 11.49 -21.37 10.57
N ILE A 245 10.66 -20.97 9.60
CA ILE A 245 10.35 -21.74 8.40
C ILE A 245 11.52 -21.69 7.41
N ASP A 246 12.06 -20.51 7.15
CA ASP A 246 13.18 -20.29 6.23
C ASP A 246 14.04 -19.10 6.68
N PRO A 247 15.31 -19.32 7.10
CA PRO A 247 16.19 -18.25 7.52
C PRO A 247 16.60 -17.29 6.38
N ASP A 248 16.37 -17.67 5.12
CA ASP A 248 16.66 -16.81 3.96
C ASP A 248 15.57 -15.78 3.67
N TYR A 249 14.39 -15.92 4.30
CA TYR A 249 13.33 -14.93 4.19
C TYR A 249 13.78 -13.55 4.68
N LYS A 250 13.22 -12.53 4.02
CA LYS A 250 13.36 -11.12 4.37
C LYS A 250 11.98 -10.54 4.55
N VAL A 251 11.64 -10.20 5.79
CA VAL A 251 10.33 -9.68 6.15
C VAL A 251 10.44 -8.19 6.48
N GLY A 252 9.75 -7.37 5.71
CA GLY A 252 9.70 -5.92 5.87
C GLY A 252 8.41 -5.44 6.55
N ASN A 253 8.48 -4.24 7.10
CA ASN A 253 7.27 -3.44 7.32
C ASN A 253 6.81 -2.84 5.98
N MET A 254 5.66 -2.17 5.96
CA MET A 254 5.29 -1.28 4.86
C MET A 254 4.61 -0.03 5.42
N ILE A 255 5.25 1.12 5.23
CA ILE A 255 4.82 2.43 5.74
C ILE A 255 4.33 3.31 4.59
N CYS A 256 3.17 3.96 4.77
CA CYS A 256 2.76 5.09 3.94
C CYS A 256 3.73 6.24 4.17
N GLY A 257 4.70 6.43 3.27
CA GLY A 257 5.76 7.41 3.43
C GLY A 257 5.34 8.78 2.95
N ILE A 258 5.21 9.71 3.90
CA ILE A 258 4.97 11.12 3.65
C ILE A 258 6.07 11.93 4.32
N THR A 259 6.70 12.81 3.55
CA THR A 259 7.62 13.80 4.12
C THR A 259 6.84 14.99 4.67
N TYR A 260 7.04 15.34 5.93
CA TYR A 260 6.47 16.55 6.52
C TYR A 260 7.53 17.64 6.65
N TYR A 261 7.25 18.83 6.12
CA TYR A 261 8.05 20.04 6.33
C TYR A 261 7.36 21.00 7.30
N PRO A 262 8.10 21.73 8.14
CA PRO A 262 7.56 22.91 8.82
C PRO A 262 7.45 24.07 7.82
N ALA A 263 6.32 24.78 7.82
CA ALA A 263 6.10 25.89 6.87
C ALA A 263 7.01 27.09 7.15
N THR A 264 7.45 27.24 8.40
CA THR A 264 8.34 28.32 8.84
C THR A 264 9.39 27.79 9.81
N CYS A 265 10.37 28.65 10.16
CA CYS A 265 11.31 28.36 11.25
C CYS A 265 10.76 28.76 12.64
N ASP A 266 9.47 29.08 12.76
CA ASP A 266 8.84 29.29 14.07
C ASP A 266 9.00 28.02 14.91
N PRO A 267 9.56 28.09 16.13
CA PRO A 267 9.67 26.93 17.02
C PRO A 267 8.36 26.16 17.21
N ALA A 268 7.19 26.81 17.11
CA ALA A 268 5.89 26.15 17.16
C ALA A 268 5.66 25.23 15.95
N ASP A 269 6.02 25.68 14.74
CA ASP A 269 5.96 24.89 13.51
C ASP A 269 6.97 23.73 13.54
N ILE A 270 8.17 23.95 14.09
CA ILE A 270 9.18 22.89 14.28
C ILE A 270 8.65 21.79 15.21
N LEU A 271 8.05 22.14 16.35
CA LEU A 271 7.50 21.17 17.28
C LEU A 271 6.30 20.42 16.70
N LEU A 272 5.39 21.14 16.02
CA LEU A 272 4.25 20.50 15.36
C LEU A 272 4.71 19.52 14.28
N ASN A 273 5.72 19.89 13.48
CA ASN A 273 6.31 19.02 12.47
C ASN A 273 6.87 17.73 13.08
N GLU A 274 7.64 17.82 14.17
CA GLU A 274 8.17 16.64 14.85
C GLU A 274 7.05 15.74 15.40
N HIS A 275 5.98 16.32 15.95
CA HIS A 275 4.82 15.55 16.39
C HIS A 275 4.12 14.82 15.23
N LYS A 276 4.01 15.45 14.05
CA LYS A 276 3.48 14.81 12.85
C LYS A 276 4.34 13.63 12.39
N TRP A 277 5.66 13.80 12.35
CA TRP A 277 6.58 12.69 12.08
C TRP A 277 6.43 11.54 13.09
N GLN A 278 6.36 11.87 14.38
CA GLN A 278 6.23 10.89 15.45
C GLN A 278 4.95 10.07 15.34
N GLN A 279 3.81 10.73 15.13
CA GLN A 279 2.52 10.07 15.04
C GLN A 279 2.36 9.29 13.74
N ASN A 280 2.63 9.94 12.60
CA ASN A 280 2.21 9.42 11.30
C ASN A 280 3.26 8.49 10.68
N ILE A 281 4.53 8.56 11.09
CA ILE A 281 5.61 7.74 10.51
C ILE A 281 6.30 6.91 11.59
N TYR A 282 6.88 7.56 12.61
CA TYR A 282 7.77 6.86 13.55
C TYR A 282 7.04 5.91 14.48
N TYR A 283 5.77 6.15 14.83
CA TYR A 283 5.05 5.26 15.75
C TYR A 283 5.03 3.82 15.23
N CYS A 284 4.57 3.62 13.99
CA CYS A 284 4.52 2.29 13.38
C CYS A 284 5.91 1.78 12.97
N GLY A 285 6.78 2.67 12.47
CA GLY A 285 8.14 2.32 12.10
C GLY A 285 8.99 1.85 13.28
N ASP A 286 8.96 2.58 14.41
CA ASP A 286 9.71 2.24 15.62
C ASP A 286 9.23 0.93 16.23
N VAL A 287 7.91 0.67 16.30
CA VAL A 287 7.41 -0.58 16.88
C VAL A 287 7.93 -1.78 16.08
N GLN A 288 7.88 -1.72 14.75
CA GLN A 288 8.26 -2.85 13.89
C GLN A 288 9.79 -2.99 13.72
N ALA A 289 10.53 -1.88 13.58
CA ALA A 289 11.98 -1.94 13.36
C ALA A 289 12.79 -2.01 14.67
N LYS A 290 12.30 -1.41 15.76
CA LYS A 290 12.99 -1.41 17.07
C LYS A 290 12.41 -2.42 18.06
N GLY A 291 11.26 -3.03 17.75
CA GLY A 291 10.62 -4.05 18.56
C GLY A 291 10.09 -3.55 19.91
N LYS A 292 9.76 -2.26 19.99
CA LYS A 292 9.23 -1.63 21.21
C LYS A 292 8.48 -0.34 20.89
N TYR A 293 7.53 0.01 21.76
CA TYR A 293 6.90 1.31 21.70
C TYR A 293 7.90 2.45 21.95
N PRO A 294 7.88 3.51 21.14
CA PRO A 294 8.72 4.69 21.36
C PRO A 294 8.27 5.47 22.59
N THR A 295 9.15 6.30 23.14
CA THR A 295 8.85 7.08 24.37
C THR A 295 7.68 8.04 24.19
N PHE A 296 7.53 8.64 23.00
CA PHE A 296 6.44 9.55 22.67
C PHE A 296 5.08 8.84 22.54
N ALA A 297 5.02 7.50 22.48
CA ALA A 297 3.75 6.75 22.47
C ALA A 297 2.87 7.11 23.67
N LYS A 298 3.48 7.34 24.85
CA LYS A 298 2.76 7.78 26.04
C LYS A 298 2.05 9.12 25.85
N ARG A 299 2.64 10.04 25.08
CA ARG A 299 2.02 11.32 24.74
C ARG A 299 0.81 11.08 23.83
N LEU A 300 1.01 10.33 22.75
CA LEU A 300 -0.03 10.01 21.77
C LEU A 300 -1.26 9.34 22.42
N TRP A 301 -1.03 8.39 23.33
CA TRP A 301 -2.13 7.73 24.06
C TRP A 301 -2.82 8.66 25.05
N LYS A 302 -2.06 9.48 25.77
CA LYS A 302 -2.60 10.44 26.74
C LYS A 302 -3.46 11.53 26.08
N GLU A 303 -3.07 12.00 24.88
CA GLU A 303 -3.79 13.04 24.14
C GLU A 303 -5.24 12.65 23.81
N ARG A 304 -5.53 11.35 23.72
CA ARG A 304 -6.85 10.80 23.33
C ARG A 304 -7.41 9.78 24.32
N ASN A 305 -6.90 9.76 25.56
CA ASN A 305 -7.33 8.85 26.63
C ASN A 305 -7.31 7.37 26.24
N VAL A 306 -6.30 6.94 25.49
CA VAL A 306 -6.17 5.58 24.97
C VAL A 306 -5.56 4.65 26.02
N GLU A 307 -6.23 3.53 26.26
CA GLU A 307 -5.76 2.42 27.09
C GLU A 307 -5.73 1.13 26.27
N LEU A 308 -4.56 0.55 26.06
CA LEU A 308 -4.39 -0.61 25.19
C LEU A 308 -4.36 -1.91 26.00
N ASP A 309 -5.05 -2.93 25.50
CA ASP A 309 -4.82 -4.32 25.89
C ASP A 309 -3.46 -4.76 25.35
N ILE A 310 -2.42 -4.64 26.19
CA ILE A 310 -1.05 -5.07 25.92
C ILE A 310 -0.68 -6.11 26.99
N THR A 311 -0.38 -7.33 26.58
CA THR A 311 0.12 -8.38 27.46
C THR A 311 1.64 -8.37 27.54
N GLU A 312 2.20 -9.05 28.55
CA GLU A 312 3.66 -9.25 28.63
C GLU A 312 4.20 -10.04 27.43
N GLN A 313 3.42 -11.01 26.95
CA GLN A 313 3.79 -11.80 25.77
C GLN A 313 3.82 -10.93 24.51
N ASP A 314 2.90 -9.97 24.36
CA ASP A 314 2.91 -9.05 23.22
C ASP A 314 4.24 -8.26 23.18
N LEU A 315 4.73 -7.78 24.33
CA LEU A 315 6.01 -7.06 24.40
C LEU A 315 7.23 -7.94 24.10
N ILE A 316 7.15 -9.24 24.38
CA ILE A 316 8.18 -10.22 24.00
C ILE A 316 8.14 -10.44 22.49
N ASP A 317 6.95 -10.70 21.95
CA ASP A 317 6.75 -10.94 20.51
C ASP A 317 7.28 -9.75 19.70
N LEU A 318 6.93 -8.51 20.06
CA LEU A 318 7.43 -7.30 19.39
C LEU A 318 8.96 -7.22 19.38
N ARG A 319 9.62 -7.57 20.49
CA ARG A 319 11.09 -7.48 20.61
C ARG A 319 11.79 -8.52 19.73
N GLU A 320 11.21 -9.71 19.65
CA GLU A 320 11.77 -10.86 18.95
C GLU A 320 11.44 -10.84 17.44
N GLY A 321 10.32 -10.24 17.04
CA GLY A 321 9.86 -10.17 15.66
C GLY A 321 10.11 -8.83 14.97
N LYS A 322 11.34 -8.32 15.01
CA LYS A 322 11.71 -7.08 14.30
C LYS A 322 11.89 -7.34 12.81
N VAL A 323 11.43 -6.41 11.98
CA VAL A 323 11.57 -6.51 10.53
C VAL A 323 13.03 -6.45 10.08
N ASP A 324 13.33 -7.13 8.97
CA ASP A 324 14.66 -7.20 8.35
C ASP A 324 14.96 -5.99 7.45
N MET A 325 13.91 -5.34 6.95
CA MET A 325 13.99 -4.25 5.99
C MET A 325 12.91 -3.20 6.25
N TYR A 326 13.25 -1.94 5.99
CA TYR A 326 12.31 -0.82 6.08
C TYR A 326 11.76 -0.51 4.69
N THR A 327 10.49 -0.79 4.45
CA THR A 327 9.85 -0.51 3.16
C THR A 327 8.73 0.50 3.28
N PHE A 328 8.54 1.27 2.22
CA PHE A 328 7.60 2.37 2.23
C PHE A 328 7.10 2.72 0.83
N SER A 329 5.91 3.29 0.76
CA SER A 329 5.45 4.05 -0.41
C SER A 329 5.94 5.49 -0.32
N TYR A 330 6.15 6.14 -1.46
CA TYR A 330 6.37 7.58 -1.49
C TYR A 330 5.70 8.20 -2.71
N TYR A 331 4.90 9.24 -2.50
CA TYR A 331 4.20 9.94 -3.57
C TYR A 331 4.34 11.47 -3.49
N MET A 332 4.42 12.00 -2.27
CA MET A 332 4.30 13.43 -1.99
C MET A 332 4.87 13.81 -0.62
N SER A 333 4.98 15.12 -0.40
CA SER A 333 5.24 15.73 0.90
C SER A 333 4.10 16.67 1.33
N ASN A 334 4.04 16.96 2.62
CA ASN A 334 3.07 17.86 3.25
C ASN A 334 3.78 19.01 3.96
N ASN A 335 3.13 20.17 3.98
CA ASN A 335 3.58 21.35 4.73
C ASN A 335 2.72 21.54 5.99
N VAL A 336 3.39 21.74 7.13
CA VAL A 336 2.76 21.74 8.46
C VAL A 336 3.00 23.08 9.13
N THR A 337 1.95 23.67 9.69
CA THR A 337 2.02 24.99 10.32
C THR A 337 0.97 25.20 11.41
N THR A 338 1.31 26.04 12.37
CA THR A 338 0.44 26.56 13.43
C THR A 338 -0.19 27.91 13.05
N HIS A 339 0.28 28.54 11.98
CA HIS A 339 -0.22 29.82 11.50
C HIS A 339 -1.54 29.66 10.72
N THR A 340 -2.45 30.62 10.87
CA THR A 340 -3.76 30.64 10.17
C THR A 340 -3.71 31.50 8.90
N GLY A 341 -4.65 31.25 7.96
CA GLY A 341 -4.79 32.06 6.73
C GLY A 341 -3.94 31.61 5.54
N ASN A 342 -3.25 30.47 5.64
CA ASN A 342 -2.49 29.92 4.53
C ASN A 342 -3.40 29.25 3.48
N GLU A 343 -2.99 29.29 2.20
CA GLU A 343 -3.63 28.48 1.16
C GLU A 343 -3.54 27.00 1.54
N THR A 344 -4.65 26.28 1.37
CA THR A 344 -4.74 24.85 1.66
C THR A 344 -4.86 24.05 0.37
N VAL A 345 -4.35 22.82 0.41
CA VAL A 345 -4.58 21.82 -0.63
C VAL A 345 -5.48 20.72 -0.07
N GLY A 346 -6.43 20.26 -0.88
CA GLY A 346 -7.37 19.19 -0.55
C GLY A 346 -7.45 18.18 -1.70
N GLY A 347 -7.14 16.93 -1.41
CA GLY A 347 -7.23 15.78 -2.32
C GLY A 347 -7.25 14.48 -1.53
N ASN A 348 -7.39 13.33 -2.20
CA ASN A 348 -7.66 12.03 -1.53
C ASN A 348 -6.65 11.66 -0.41
N PHE A 349 -5.40 12.13 -0.52
CA PHE A 349 -4.31 11.89 0.45
C PHE A 349 -3.56 13.18 0.83
N SER A 350 -4.04 14.33 0.38
CA SER A 350 -3.39 15.63 0.54
C SER A 350 -4.30 16.54 1.33
N HIS A 351 -3.91 16.84 2.56
CA HIS A 351 -4.59 17.80 3.44
C HIS A 351 -3.54 18.63 4.15
N GLY A 352 -3.74 19.95 4.15
CA GLY A 352 -2.89 20.87 4.90
C GLY A 352 -2.55 22.11 4.09
N THR A 353 -1.56 22.84 4.57
CA THR A 353 -1.07 24.05 3.91
C THR A 353 -0.33 23.70 2.63
N LYS A 354 -0.58 24.46 1.56
CA LYS A 354 0.16 24.33 0.32
C LYS A 354 1.62 24.72 0.56
N ASN A 355 2.54 23.88 0.13
CA ASN A 355 3.94 24.28 -0.04
C ASN A 355 4.05 25.18 -1.29
N PRO A 356 4.44 26.46 -1.15
CA PRO A 356 4.49 27.40 -2.28
C PRO A 356 5.64 27.10 -3.27
N TYR A 357 6.56 26.19 -2.92
CA TYR A 357 7.69 25.81 -3.76
C TYR A 357 7.43 24.57 -4.62
N LEU A 358 6.29 23.91 -4.45
CA LEU A 358 5.95 22.65 -5.13
C LEU A 358 4.79 22.83 -6.11
N THR A 359 4.78 22.00 -7.15
CA THR A 359 3.64 21.83 -8.05
C THR A 359 2.77 20.66 -7.58
N TYR A 360 1.53 20.58 -8.07
CA TYR A 360 0.55 19.59 -7.63
C TYR A 360 -0.10 18.91 -8.83
N SER A 361 -0.34 17.59 -8.73
CA SER A 361 -1.10 16.82 -9.72
C SER A 361 -2.58 17.24 -9.74
N ASP A 362 -3.35 16.76 -10.72
CA ASP A 362 -4.81 16.94 -10.77
C ASP A 362 -5.56 16.36 -9.56
N TRP A 363 -4.97 15.39 -8.84
CA TRP A 363 -5.50 14.84 -7.58
C TRP A 363 -4.91 15.50 -6.32
N GLY A 364 -4.24 16.65 -6.45
CA GLY A 364 -3.73 17.45 -5.34
C GLY A 364 -2.46 16.92 -4.66
N TRP A 365 -1.74 15.97 -5.26
CA TRP A 365 -0.49 15.42 -4.72
C TRP A 365 0.69 16.31 -5.08
N ALA A 366 1.47 16.72 -4.07
CA ALA A 366 2.64 17.57 -4.27
C ALA A 366 3.77 16.80 -4.96
N HIS A 367 4.28 17.32 -6.07
CA HIS A 367 5.42 16.76 -6.78
C HIS A 367 6.71 17.16 -6.04
N ASP A 368 7.32 16.23 -5.31
CA ASP A 368 8.51 16.49 -4.50
C ASP A 368 9.55 15.35 -4.50
N PRO A 369 10.43 15.29 -5.51
CA PRO A 369 11.52 14.31 -5.55
C PRO A 369 12.54 14.54 -4.43
N SER A 370 12.81 15.79 -4.05
CA SER A 370 13.73 16.11 -2.95
C SER A 370 13.24 15.56 -1.61
N GLY A 371 11.92 15.53 -1.42
CA GLY A 371 11.30 14.90 -0.26
C GLY A 371 11.50 13.39 -0.19
N LEU A 372 11.67 12.69 -1.32
CA LEU A 372 12.04 11.27 -1.33
C LEU A 372 13.47 11.08 -0.84
N GLN A 373 14.41 11.88 -1.35
CA GLN A 373 15.79 11.86 -0.87
C GLN A 373 15.84 12.13 0.64
N TYR A 374 15.15 13.19 1.10
CA TYR A 374 15.07 13.53 2.52
C TYR A 374 14.49 12.39 3.36
N TYR A 375 13.42 11.75 2.89
CA TYR A 375 12.79 10.62 3.60
C TYR A 375 13.75 9.43 3.73
N LEU A 376 14.43 9.08 2.64
CA LEU A 376 15.40 7.98 2.60
C LEU A 376 16.54 8.19 3.59
N GLU A 377 17.19 9.35 3.54
CA GLU A 377 18.30 9.70 4.45
C GLU A 377 17.82 9.69 5.91
N LYS A 378 16.68 10.33 6.19
CA LYS A 378 16.13 10.42 7.55
C LYS A 378 15.71 9.07 8.13
N MET A 379 15.13 8.18 7.32
CA MET A 379 14.70 6.87 7.79
C MET A 379 15.88 5.92 7.93
N TYR A 380 16.86 5.99 7.02
CA TYR A 380 18.05 5.17 7.11
C TYR A 380 18.86 5.51 8.36
N ASP A 381 19.13 6.79 8.64
CA ASP A 381 19.79 7.24 9.88
C ASP A 381 19.06 6.79 11.15
N ARG A 382 17.74 6.58 11.06
CA ARG A 382 16.91 6.20 12.20
C ARG A 382 16.95 4.69 12.51
N TYR A 383 17.06 3.86 11.48
CA TYR A 383 16.85 2.41 11.61
C TYR A 383 18.05 1.56 11.18
N GLU A 384 18.91 2.06 10.28
CA GLU A 384 20.14 1.40 9.82
C GLU A 384 19.91 -0.05 9.35
N ILE A 385 18.76 -0.29 8.69
CA ILE A 385 18.42 -1.56 8.03
C ILE A 385 18.14 -1.29 6.54
N PRO A 386 18.32 -2.29 5.65
CA PRO A 386 18.13 -2.12 4.21
C PRO A 386 16.74 -1.57 3.89
N MET A 387 16.67 -0.70 2.89
CA MET A 387 15.44 -0.01 2.50
C MET A 387 14.94 -0.45 1.12
N MET A 388 13.63 -0.40 0.93
CA MET A 388 12.99 -0.54 -0.38
C MET A 388 11.92 0.54 -0.56
N VAL A 389 11.97 1.24 -1.70
CA VAL A 389 10.83 2.05 -2.15
C VAL A 389 9.89 1.09 -2.88
N VAL A 390 8.81 0.69 -2.22
CA VAL A 390 7.92 -0.37 -2.72
C VAL A 390 6.68 0.17 -3.42
N GLU A 391 6.49 1.49 -3.39
CA GLU A 391 5.57 2.22 -4.25
C GLU A 391 6.09 3.62 -4.52
N ASN A 392 5.98 4.05 -5.77
CA ASN A 392 6.13 5.43 -6.20
C ASN A 392 5.49 5.54 -7.59
N GLY A 393 4.74 6.61 -7.86
CA GLY A 393 4.07 6.76 -9.14
C GLY A 393 3.23 8.02 -9.25
N LEU A 394 2.88 8.36 -10.49
CA LEU A 394 2.03 9.50 -10.80
C LEU A 394 0.71 9.03 -11.39
N GLY A 395 -0.39 9.27 -10.68
CA GLY A 395 -1.72 9.09 -11.22
C GLY A 395 -2.11 10.29 -12.07
N ALA A 396 -2.31 10.06 -13.36
CA ALA A 396 -2.64 11.08 -14.35
C ALA A 396 -3.60 10.52 -15.41
N PHE A 397 -4.20 11.41 -16.21
CA PHE A 397 -4.98 11.02 -17.37
C PHE A 397 -4.04 10.64 -18.53
N ASP A 398 -4.35 9.54 -19.22
CA ASP A 398 -3.70 9.21 -20.49
C ASP A 398 -4.65 9.54 -21.66
N THR A 399 -4.08 9.91 -22.79
CA THR A 399 -4.77 10.00 -24.08
C THR A 399 -4.24 8.89 -24.98
N VAL A 400 -5.16 8.14 -25.60
CA VAL A 400 -4.82 7.17 -26.65
C VAL A 400 -4.94 7.90 -27.98
N GLU A 401 -3.83 8.02 -28.69
CA GLU A 401 -3.77 8.70 -29.99
C GLU A 401 -4.46 7.87 -31.10
N GLU A 402 -4.70 8.47 -32.26
CA GLU A 402 -5.37 7.80 -33.40
C GLU A 402 -4.63 6.52 -33.86
N ASP A 403 -3.31 6.46 -33.67
CA ASP A 403 -2.47 5.31 -34.01
C ASP A 403 -2.35 4.26 -32.87
N GLY A 404 -3.00 4.52 -31.74
CA GLY A 404 -2.98 3.68 -30.54
C GLY A 404 -1.80 3.94 -29.59
N SER A 405 -0.91 4.87 -29.91
CA SER A 405 0.18 5.28 -29.01
C SER A 405 -0.32 6.12 -27.83
N ILE A 406 0.48 6.17 -26.77
CA ILE A 406 0.18 6.93 -25.54
C ILE A 406 1.46 7.66 -25.12
N HIS A 407 1.47 8.97 -25.33
CA HIS A 407 2.59 9.85 -25.02
C HIS A 407 2.48 10.35 -23.58
N ASP A 408 3.23 9.74 -22.66
CA ASP A 408 3.15 10.00 -21.22
C ASP A 408 4.43 10.60 -20.62
N ASP A 409 4.98 11.61 -21.30
CA ASP A 409 6.18 12.35 -20.86
C ASP A 409 6.08 12.88 -19.43
N TYR A 410 4.89 13.31 -18.99
CA TYR A 410 4.66 13.76 -17.61
C TYR A 410 4.94 12.67 -16.56
N ARG A 411 4.70 11.40 -16.90
CA ARG A 411 4.96 10.24 -16.03
C ARG A 411 6.45 9.91 -16.05
N ILE A 412 7.06 9.95 -17.23
CA ILE A 412 8.51 9.81 -17.39
C ILE A 412 9.26 10.88 -16.56
N ASP A 413 8.87 12.15 -16.68
CA ASP A 413 9.46 13.27 -15.95
C ASP A 413 9.39 13.09 -14.43
N TYR A 414 8.23 12.63 -13.94
CA TYR A 414 8.04 12.31 -12.52
C TYR A 414 9.02 11.23 -12.05
N HIS A 415 9.05 10.08 -12.72
CA HIS A 415 9.93 8.99 -12.31
C HIS A 415 11.41 9.35 -12.46
N ARG A 416 11.79 10.03 -13.54
CA ARG A 416 13.16 10.54 -13.76
C ARG A 416 13.62 11.38 -12.57
N ALA A 417 12.79 12.30 -12.10
CA ALA A 417 13.15 13.17 -10.98
C ALA A 417 13.32 12.39 -9.66
N HIS A 418 12.43 11.44 -9.37
CA HIS A 418 12.50 10.62 -8.16
C HIS A 418 13.67 9.63 -8.19
N ILE A 419 13.97 9.04 -9.35
CA ILE A 419 15.14 8.15 -9.52
C ILE A 419 16.46 8.92 -9.31
N LYS A 420 16.56 10.16 -9.80
CA LYS A 420 17.72 11.02 -9.49
C LYS A 420 17.86 11.29 -7.99
N ALA A 421 16.75 11.52 -7.28
CA ALA A 421 16.74 11.74 -5.83
C ALA A 421 17.14 10.49 -5.04
N MET A 422 16.66 9.29 -5.43
CA MET A 422 17.12 8.03 -4.86
C MET A 422 18.61 7.81 -5.08
N GLY A 423 19.10 8.12 -6.28
CA GLY A 423 20.51 8.06 -6.61
C GLY A 423 21.38 8.93 -5.70
N ALA A 424 20.94 10.16 -5.42
CA ALA A 424 21.61 11.06 -4.48
C ALA A 424 21.60 10.51 -3.04
N ALA A 425 20.49 9.92 -2.58
CA ALA A 425 20.41 9.30 -1.26
C ALA A 425 21.39 8.10 -1.13
N ILE A 426 21.51 7.28 -2.17
CA ILE A 426 22.49 6.18 -2.23
C ILE A 426 23.92 6.72 -2.17
N ASP A 427 24.24 7.76 -2.95
CA ASP A 427 25.56 8.40 -2.93
C ASP A 427 25.88 9.00 -1.53
N ASN A 428 24.85 9.39 -0.77
CA ASN A 428 24.95 9.88 0.60
C ASN A 428 25.01 8.76 1.66
N GLY A 429 24.96 7.50 1.26
CA GLY A 429 25.18 6.34 2.14
C GLY A 429 23.94 5.54 2.53
N VAL A 430 22.76 5.83 1.95
CA VAL A 430 21.55 5.04 2.19
C VAL A 430 21.66 3.65 1.54
N ASP A 431 21.41 2.59 2.31
CA ASP A 431 21.31 1.22 1.80
C ASP A 431 19.93 0.94 1.18
N LEU A 432 19.70 1.56 0.01
CA LEU A 432 18.51 1.33 -0.80
C LEU A 432 18.77 0.19 -1.78
N ILE A 433 17.99 -0.90 -1.67
CA ILE A 433 18.22 -2.13 -2.43
C ILE A 433 17.17 -2.43 -3.50
N ALA A 434 16.03 -1.74 -3.49
CA ALA A 434 14.96 -1.94 -4.46
C ALA A 434 14.12 -0.68 -4.74
N TYR A 435 13.55 -0.64 -5.95
CA TYR A 435 12.55 0.32 -6.37
C TYR A 435 11.46 -0.37 -7.20
N THR A 436 10.21 -0.33 -6.73
CA THR A 436 9.05 -0.81 -7.47
C THR A 436 8.03 0.30 -7.71
N THR A 437 7.74 0.58 -8.97
CA THR A 437 6.75 1.60 -9.35
C THR A 437 5.33 1.12 -9.07
N TRP A 438 4.48 1.98 -8.54
CA TRP A 438 3.09 1.62 -8.24
C TRP A 438 2.23 1.56 -9.50
N GLY A 439 1.34 0.57 -9.57
CA GLY A 439 0.40 0.41 -10.66
C GLY A 439 1.14 0.30 -11.98
N CYS A 440 2.21 -0.49 -12.03
CA CYS A 440 3.12 -0.61 -13.17
C CYS A 440 2.41 -1.07 -14.47
N ILE A 441 1.27 -1.73 -14.31
CA ILE A 441 0.20 -1.87 -15.30
C ILE A 441 -1.01 -1.08 -14.78
N ASP A 442 -1.75 -0.43 -15.67
CA ASP A 442 -2.97 0.27 -15.27
C ASP A 442 -3.88 -0.66 -14.46
N LEU A 443 -4.46 -0.12 -13.39
CA LEU A 443 -5.29 -0.84 -12.45
C LEU A 443 -6.32 0.08 -11.81
N VAL A 444 -7.29 -0.49 -11.10
CA VAL A 444 -8.32 0.26 -10.40
C VAL A 444 -7.68 1.06 -9.25
N SER A 445 -7.79 2.38 -9.25
CA SER A 445 -7.20 3.22 -8.20
C SER A 445 -7.80 2.94 -6.81
N ALA A 446 -6.99 2.98 -5.75
CA ALA A 446 -7.47 2.68 -4.40
C ALA A 446 -8.50 3.71 -3.90
N GLY A 447 -8.09 4.99 -3.87
CA GLY A 447 -8.88 6.07 -3.27
C GLY A 447 -10.21 6.36 -3.97
N THR A 448 -10.25 6.29 -5.30
CA THR A 448 -11.45 6.64 -6.10
C THR A 448 -12.06 5.48 -6.87
N GLY A 449 -11.38 4.33 -7.00
CA GLY A 449 -11.89 3.23 -7.82
C GLY A 449 -11.92 3.57 -9.31
N GLU A 450 -11.07 4.51 -9.74
CA GLU A 450 -11.00 5.01 -11.11
C GLU A 450 -9.97 4.21 -11.93
N MET A 451 -10.33 3.87 -13.17
CA MET A 451 -9.40 3.46 -14.22
C MET A 451 -8.79 4.68 -14.92
N ARG A 452 -9.50 5.81 -15.02
CA ARG A 452 -8.98 7.03 -15.67
C ARG A 452 -7.76 7.65 -14.97
N LYS A 453 -7.56 7.34 -13.68
CA LYS A 453 -6.38 7.73 -12.91
C LYS A 453 -5.29 6.67 -13.12
N ARG A 454 -4.55 6.80 -14.22
CA ARG A 454 -3.61 5.80 -14.71
C ARG A 454 -2.21 6.02 -14.16
N TYR A 455 -1.54 4.91 -13.85
CA TYR A 455 -0.19 4.88 -13.28
C TYR A 455 0.79 4.10 -14.16
N GLY A 456 0.30 3.18 -14.98
CA GLY A 456 1.13 2.13 -15.55
C GLY A 456 2.03 2.59 -16.68
N PHE A 457 3.05 1.77 -16.90
CA PHE A 457 3.82 1.74 -18.14
C PHE A 457 3.09 0.93 -19.22
N ILE A 458 2.14 0.09 -18.80
CA ILE A 458 1.28 -0.71 -19.66
C ILE A 458 -0.14 -0.20 -19.50
N TYR A 459 -0.71 0.30 -20.59
CA TYR A 459 -2.11 0.70 -20.66
C TYR A 459 -3.01 -0.52 -20.65
N VAL A 460 -4.15 -0.42 -19.97
CA VAL A 460 -5.24 -1.40 -20.06
C VAL A 460 -6.47 -0.71 -20.63
N ASP A 461 -7.00 -1.24 -21.73
CA ASP A 461 -8.25 -0.78 -22.36
C ASP A 461 -9.46 -1.16 -21.49
N LYS A 462 -9.68 -0.33 -20.47
CA LYS A 462 -10.82 -0.36 -19.56
C LYS A 462 -11.11 1.05 -19.07
N ASP A 463 -12.38 1.46 -19.09
CA ASP A 463 -12.87 2.73 -18.55
C ASP A 463 -13.48 2.57 -17.14
N ASP A 464 -13.91 3.66 -16.51
CA ASP A 464 -14.50 3.61 -15.14
C ASP A 464 -15.91 3.03 -15.11
N ALA A 465 -16.55 2.81 -16.26
CA ALA A 465 -17.83 2.11 -16.39
C ALA A 465 -17.63 0.60 -16.65
N GLY A 466 -16.38 0.14 -16.76
CA GLY A 466 -16.04 -1.25 -17.00
C GLY A 466 -16.07 -1.66 -18.47
N ASN A 467 -16.20 -0.71 -19.39
CA ASN A 467 -16.14 -1.01 -20.83
C ASN A 467 -14.70 -1.03 -21.31
N GLY A 468 -14.42 -1.86 -22.32
CA GLY A 468 -13.12 -1.99 -22.97
C GLY A 468 -12.78 -3.44 -23.26
N THR A 469 -11.74 -3.67 -24.06
CA THR A 469 -11.27 -5.02 -24.43
C THR A 469 -10.39 -5.67 -23.37
N PHE A 470 -9.95 -4.89 -22.37
CA PHE A 470 -8.93 -5.23 -21.40
C PHE A 470 -7.54 -5.45 -22.01
N ASP A 471 -7.33 -5.13 -23.29
CA ASP A 471 -6.03 -5.32 -23.94
C ASP A 471 -4.93 -4.45 -23.35
N ARG A 472 -3.70 -4.99 -23.40
CA ARG A 472 -2.50 -4.37 -22.86
C ARG A 472 -1.69 -3.75 -23.98
N THR A 473 -1.39 -2.45 -23.86
CA THR A 473 -0.56 -1.71 -24.82
C THR A 473 0.59 -1.02 -24.08
N PRO A 474 1.85 -1.22 -24.47
CA PRO A 474 2.97 -0.44 -23.93
C PRO A 474 2.82 1.06 -24.22
N LYS A 475 3.02 1.90 -23.20
CA LYS A 475 3.12 3.37 -23.33
C LYS A 475 4.57 3.77 -23.66
N ASP A 476 4.83 5.04 -23.95
CA ASP A 476 6.21 5.51 -24.17
C ASP A 476 7.11 5.24 -22.95
N SER A 477 6.55 5.46 -21.75
CA SER A 477 7.20 5.18 -20.47
C SER A 477 7.63 3.72 -20.28
N PHE A 478 7.03 2.75 -20.98
CA PHE A 478 7.48 1.35 -20.99
C PHE A 478 8.89 1.22 -21.56
N TYR A 479 9.12 1.82 -22.73
CA TYR A 479 10.41 1.75 -23.41
C TYR A 479 11.46 2.59 -22.67
N TRP A 480 11.05 3.72 -22.11
CA TRP A 480 11.90 4.51 -21.23
C TRP A 480 12.33 3.71 -19.99
N TYR A 481 11.41 3.10 -19.24
CA TYR A 481 11.76 2.38 -18.02
C TYR A 481 12.60 1.13 -18.31
N LYS A 482 12.36 0.46 -19.45
CA LYS A 482 13.24 -0.59 -19.96
C LYS A 482 14.69 -0.13 -20.12
N LYS A 483 14.90 1.08 -20.65
CA LYS A 483 16.22 1.71 -20.80
C LYS A 483 16.84 2.07 -19.45
N VAL A 484 16.04 2.58 -18.52
CA VAL A 484 16.46 2.85 -17.13
C VAL A 484 16.98 1.58 -16.48
N ILE A 485 16.24 0.47 -16.54
CA ILE A 485 16.66 -0.79 -15.93
C ILE A 485 17.90 -1.35 -16.60
N ALA A 486 17.95 -1.37 -17.94
CA ALA A 486 19.09 -1.88 -18.70
C ALA A 486 20.40 -1.12 -18.42
N SER A 487 20.29 0.18 -18.10
CA SER A 487 21.42 1.02 -17.69
C SER A 487 21.64 1.08 -16.18
N ASN A 488 20.85 0.34 -15.39
CA ASN A 488 20.85 0.38 -13.93
C ASN A 488 20.73 1.81 -13.36
N GLY A 489 19.85 2.61 -13.96
CA GLY A 489 19.61 4.01 -13.59
C GLY A 489 20.66 5.01 -14.10
N GLU A 490 21.64 4.58 -14.91
CA GLU A 490 22.63 5.49 -15.51
C GLU A 490 22.07 6.27 -16.72
N ASP A 491 21.04 5.77 -17.41
CA ASP A 491 20.42 6.45 -18.55
C ASP A 491 18.92 6.65 -18.30
N LEU A 492 18.54 7.93 -18.14
CA LEU A 492 17.17 8.33 -17.82
C LEU A 492 16.53 9.18 -18.93
N ASP A 493 17.16 9.31 -20.10
CA ASP A 493 16.68 10.17 -21.20
C ASP A 493 16.27 9.40 -22.45
#